data_AF-A0A973FR76-F1
#
_entry.id   AF-A0A973FR76-F1
#
_cell.length_a   1.000
_cell.length_b   1.000
_cell.length_c   1.000
_cell.angle_alpha   90.00
_cell.angle_beta   90.00
_cell.angle_gamma   90.00
#
_symmetry.space_group_name_H-M   'P 1'
#
loop_
_entity.id
_entity.type
_entity.pdbx_description
1 polymer ?
#
loop_
_entity_poly.entity_id
_entity_poly.type
_entity_poly.pdbx_seq_one_letter_code
_entity_poly.pdbx_strand_id
1 'polypeptide(L)' 'ALALAEMVAEAGAQLVVASFLVEKLFQGGRQGLETLGIPVASLAQVERLAGGKVIMR' A
#
# COMPACT_ATOMS: atom_id res chain seq x y z
N ALA A 1 2.68 4.53 4.94
CA ALA A 1 1.36 4.90 4.38
C ALA A 1 0.32 5.07 5.47
N LEU A 2 0.23 4.15 6.46
CA LEU A 2 -0.72 4.27 7.57
C LEU A 2 -0.63 5.61 8.31
N ALA A 3 0.57 6.01 8.75
CA ALA A 3 0.78 7.31 9.41
C ALA A 3 0.36 8.52 8.54
N LEU A 4 0.52 8.43 7.21
CA LEU A 4 0.05 9.50 6.32
C LEU A 4 -1.48 9.52 6.22
N ALA A 5 -2.13 8.36 6.28
CA ALA A 5 -3.58 8.28 6.33
C ALA A 5 -4.15 8.86 7.63
N GLU A 6 -3.48 8.60 8.75
CA GLU A 6 -3.80 9.21 10.05
C GLU A 6 -3.69 10.74 9.99
N MET A 7 -2.60 11.28 9.42
CA MET A 7 -2.45 12.72 9.24
C MET A 7 -3.54 13.35 8.35
N VAL A 8 -3.98 12.67 7.28
CA VAL A 8 -5.08 13.14 6.45
C VAL A 8 -6.39 13.20 7.25
N ALA A 9 -6.64 12.20 8.09
CA ALA A 9 -7.81 12.17 8.97
C ALA A 9 -7.75 13.26 10.06
N GLU A 10 -6.60 13.47 10.69
CA GLU A 10 -6.35 14.54 11.67
C GLU A 10 -6.56 15.93 11.07
N ALA A 11 -6.25 16.11 9.79
CA ALA A 11 -6.51 17.33 9.04
C ALA A 11 -7.99 17.53 8.65
N GLY A 12 -8.88 16.59 8.99
CA GLY A 12 -10.30 16.64 8.61
C GLY A 12 -10.55 16.41 7.12
N ALA A 13 -9.57 15.86 6.40
CA ALA A 13 -9.64 15.58 4.98
C ALA A 13 -10.02 14.12 4.71
N GLN A 14 -10.52 13.85 3.51
CA GLN A 14 -10.84 12.50 3.06
C GLN A 14 -9.67 11.92 2.25
N LEU A 15 -9.12 10.80 2.73
CA LEU A 15 -8.20 10.00 1.92
C LEU A 15 -8.99 9.17 0.90
N VAL A 16 -8.79 9.46 -0.39
CA VAL A 16 -9.52 8.78 -1.48
C VAL A 16 -8.86 7.44 -1.86
N VAL A 17 -7.52 7.41 -1.91
CA VAL A 17 -6.76 6.22 -2.31
C VAL A 17 -5.31 6.32 -1.80
N ALA A 18 -4.74 5.20 -1.39
CA ALA A 18 -3.30 5.05 -1.22
C ALA A 18 -2.72 4.42 -2.50
N SER A 19 -1.89 5.16 -3.23
CA SER A 19 -1.28 4.67 -4.46
C SER A 19 0.21 4.40 -4.29
N PHE A 20 0.70 3.36 -4.97
CA PHE A 20 2.11 2.97 -4.96
C PHE A 20 2.60 2.70 -6.39
N LEU A 21 3.78 3.19 -6.72
CA LEU A 21 4.43 2.80 -7.97
C LEU A 21 4.83 1.32 -7.93
N VAL A 22 5.43 0.89 -6.82
CA VAL A 22 5.82 -0.49 -6.57
C VAL A 22 5.32 -0.92 -5.20
N GLU A 23 4.51 -1.96 -5.18
CA GLU A 23 3.98 -2.59 -3.97
C GLU A 23 4.73 -3.89 -3.68
N LYS A 24 5.12 -4.11 -2.42
CA LYS A 24 5.68 -5.38 -1.94
C LYS A 24 4.59 -6.16 -1.22
N LEU A 25 3.97 -7.12 -1.89
CA LEU A 25 2.82 -7.88 -1.36
C LEU A 25 3.19 -8.71 -0.13
N PHE A 26 4.46 -9.11 -0.02
CA PHE A 26 4.99 -9.95 1.06
C PHE A 26 5.34 -9.20 2.35
N GLN A 27 5.07 -7.89 2.45
CA GLN A 27 5.36 -7.08 3.66
C GLN A 27 4.10 -6.64 4.44
N GLY A 28 2.90 -7.02 4.00
CA GLY A 28 1.66 -6.81 4.76
C GLY A 28 1.16 -5.36 4.87
N GLY A 29 1.86 -4.37 4.30
CA GLY A 29 1.49 -2.95 4.42
C GLY A 29 0.10 -2.61 3.87
N ARG A 30 -0.36 -3.32 2.83
CA ARG A 30 -1.71 -3.22 2.26
C ARG A 30 -2.80 -3.56 3.27
N GLN A 31 -2.61 -4.62 4.06
CA GLN A 31 -3.63 -5.12 4.97
C GLN A 31 -4.00 -4.08 6.04
N GLY A 32 -3.02 -3.29 6.49
CA GLY A 32 -3.27 -2.19 7.42
C GLY A 32 -4.15 -1.08 6.81
N LEU A 33 -3.94 -0.74 5.54
CA LEU A 33 -4.76 0.24 4.82
C LEU A 33 -6.16 -0.28 4.52
N GLU A 34 -6.27 -1.54 4.08
CA GLU A 34 -7.56 -2.19 3.81
C GLU A 34 -8.42 -2.32 5.06
N THR A 35 -7.81 -2.57 6.23
CA THR A 35 -8.51 -2.59 7.52
C THR A 35 -9.13 -1.24 7.87
N LEU A 36 -8.54 -0.14 7.40
CA LEU A 36 -9.10 1.22 7.55
C LEU A 36 -10.08 1.60 6.43
N GLY A 37 -10.42 0.67 5.54
CA GLY A 37 -11.29 0.92 4.38
C GLY A 37 -10.65 1.79 3.30
N ILE A 38 -9.32 1.96 3.32
CA ILE A 38 -8.60 2.79 2.35
C ILE A 38 -8.30 1.95 1.10
N PRO A 39 -8.79 2.35 -0.09
CA PRO A 39 -8.46 1.66 -1.33
C PRO A 39 -6.96 1.74 -1.64
N VAL A 40 -6.38 0.65 -2.14
CA VAL A 40 -4.97 0.58 -2.54
C VAL A 40 -4.85 0.32 -4.04
N ALA A 41 -4.24 1.27 -4.76
CA ALA A 41 -3.91 1.14 -6.18
C ALA A 41 -2.38 0.99 -6.34
N SER A 42 -1.93 0.08 -7.20
CA SER A 42 -0.49 -0.14 -7.40
C SER A 42 -0.16 -0.46 -8.85
N LEU A 43 0.91 0.14 -9.38
CA LEU A 43 1.31 -0.06 -10.77
C LEU A 43 2.11 -1.34 -10.95
N ALA A 44 3.04 -1.64 -10.05
CA ALA A 44 3.87 -2.84 -10.09
C ALA A 44 3.73 -3.60 -8.77
N GLN A 45 3.29 -4.85 -8.82
CA GLN A 45 3.08 -5.65 -7.61
C GLN A 45 4.13 -6.76 -7.54
N VAL A 46 5.05 -6.63 -6.57
CA VAL A 46 6.09 -7.63 -6.31
C VAL A 46 5.54 -8.65 -5.33
N GLU A 47 5.31 -9.86 -5.82
CA GLU A 47 4.84 -11.00 -5.03
C GLU A 47 5.95 -11.54 -4.13
N ARG A 48 7.17 -11.68 -4.66
CA ARG A 48 8.34 -12.15 -3.89
C ARG A 48 9.66 -11.74 -4.54
N LEU A 49 10.70 -11.74 -3.72
CA LEU A 49 12.10 -11.66 -4.16
C LEU A 49 12.76 -13.02 -3.92
N ALA A 50 13.28 -13.65 -4.98
CA ALA A 50 13.86 -14.99 -4.88
C ALA A 50 15.04 -15.14 -5.83
N GLY A 51 16.18 -15.62 -5.34
CA GLY A 51 17.37 -15.88 -6.16
C GLY A 51 17.86 -14.67 -6.96
N GLY A 52 17.82 -13.47 -6.38
CA GLY A 52 18.20 -12.22 -7.06
C GLY A 52 17.22 -11.74 -8.13
N LYS A 53 16.03 -12.35 -8.23
CA LYS A 53 14.98 -11.98 -9.18
C LYS A 53 13.76 -11.40 -8.48
N VAL A 54 13.08 -10.50 -9.19
CA VAL A 54 11.77 -9.94 -8.80
C VAL A 54 10.69 -10.78 -9.47
N ILE A 55 9.76 -11.32 -8.68
CA ILE A 55 8.59 -12.04 -9.18
C ILE A 55 7.37 -11.13 -9.06
N MET A 56 6.76 -10.81 -10.19
CA MET A 56 5.59 -9.92 -10.29
C MET A 56 4.29 -10.73 -10.24
N ARG A 57 3.21 -10.12 -9.75
CA ARG A 57 1.83 -10.62 -9.86
C ARG A 57 1.20 -10.23 -11.19
#